data_AF-A0A9E3J4M3-F1
#
_entry.id   AF-A0A9E3J4M3-F1
#
_cell.length_a   1.000
_cell.length_b   1.000
_cell.length_c   1.000
_cell.angle_alpha   90.00
_cell.angle_beta   90.00
_cell.angle_gamma   90.00
#
_symmetry.space_group_name_H-M   'P 1'
#
loop_
_entity.id
_entity.type
_entity.pdbx_description
1 polymer ?
#
loop_
_entity_poly.entity_id
_entity_poly.type
_entity_poly.pdbx_seq_one_letter_code
_entity_poly.pdbx_strand_id
1 'polypeptide(L)'
;PLPAGVLEAEQFTFLGQGWAYGIAQEAALKMREAAGAWTEAYPVMEYRHGPISVTAPGRVAWWFGDPATLPSGLADEIAETGGQLVALGRDPLADLVVVHRLASALASARGLDPDNPRHLTRSVILA
;
A
#
# COMPACT_ATOMS: atom_id res chain seq x y z
N PRO A 1 -9.24 13.59 -1.44
CA PRO A 1 -9.81 12.60 -2.40
C PRO A 1 -8.87 11.40 -2.47
N LEU A 2 -9.36 10.20 -2.82
CA LEU A 2 -8.48 9.07 -3.13
C LEU A 2 -7.81 9.31 -4.50
N PRO A 3 -6.58 8.85 -4.73
CA PRO A 3 -5.95 8.88 -6.05
C PRO A 3 -6.82 8.14 -7.08
N ALA A 4 -6.75 8.53 -8.36
CA ALA A 4 -7.51 7.84 -9.40
C ALA A 4 -6.95 6.42 -9.65
N GLY A 5 -7.82 5.47 -10.01
CA GLY A 5 -7.43 4.10 -10.41
C GLY A 5 -7.09 3.14 -9.27
N VAL A 6 -6.98 3.62 -8.03
CA VAL A 6 -6.55 2.78 -6.90
C VAL A 6 -7.66 1.88 -6.34
N LEU A 7 -8.92 2.10 -6.69
CA LEU A 7 -10.02 1.21 -6.25
C LEU A 7 -10.11 -0.05 -7.13
N GLU A 8 -9.61 0.05 -8.35
CA GLU A 8 -9.56 -1.01 -9.35
C GLU A 8 -8.30 -1.87 -9.20
N ALA A 9 -7.35 -1.48 -8.34
CA ALA A 9 -6.09 -2.18 -8.16
C ALA A 9 -6.25 -3.56 -7.52
N GLU A 10 -5.53 -4.54 -8.06
CA GLU A 10 -5.54 -5.93 -7.64
C GLU A 10 -4.51 -6.21 -6.53
N GLN A 11 -3.39 -5.49 -6.57
CA GLN A 11 -2.25 -5.63 -5.66
C GLN A 11 -1.70 -4.25 -5.27
N PHE A 12 -1.30 -4.12 -4.00
CA PHE A 12 -0.65 -2.94 -3.45
C PHE A 12 0.71 -3.30 -2.86
N THR A 13 1.73 -2.52 -3.19
CA THR A 13 3.05 -2.60 -2.57
C THR A 13 3.37 -1.27 -1.92
N PHE A 14 3.54 -1.26 -0.59
CA PHE A 14 3.84 -0.06 0.18
C PHE A 14 5.34 0.07 0.41
N LEU A 15 5.90 1.23 0.09
CA LEU A 15 7.32 1.51 0.13
C LEU A 15 7.60 2.59 1.17
N GLY A 16 8.64 2.39 1.97
CA GLY A 16 9.07 3.36 2.98
C GLY A 16 10.58 3.35 3.18
N GLN A 17 11.11 4.42 3.76
CA GLN A 17 12.53 4.52 4.13
C GLN A 17 12.66 4.89 5.61
N GLY A 18 13.64 4.29 6.28
CA GLY A 18 13.84 4.50 7.73
C GLY A 18 12.57 4.15 8.51
N TRP A 19 12.11 5.07 9.35
CA TRP A 19 10.91 4.86 10.16
C TRP A 19 9.62 4.74 9.32
N ALA A 20 9.58 5.35 8.13
CA ALA A 20 8.41 5.26 7.24
C ALA A 20 8.20 3.84 6.70
N TYR A 21 9.19 2.95 6.78
CA TYR A 21 8.96 1.52 6.51
C TYR A 21 7.99 0.88 7.51
N GLY A 22 8.00 1.31 8.78
CA GLY A 22 6.99 0.88 9.76
C GLY A 22 5.57 1.32 9.35
N ILE A 23 5.45 2.51 8.78
CA ILE A 23 4.20 3.02 8.23
C ILE A 23 3.75 2.22 7.01
N ALA A 24 4.68 1.88 6.11
CA ALA A 24 4.40 1.02 4.96
C ALA A 24 3.89 -0.38 5.38
N GLN A 25 4.47 -0.96 6.43
CA GLN A 25 4.00 -2.24 6.98
C GLN A 25 2.59 -2.13 7.58
N GLU A 26 2.29 -1.06 8.32
CA GLU A 26 0.95 -0.82 8.85
C GLU A 26 -0.09 -0.65 7.73
N ALA A 27 0.25 0.12 6.69
CA ALA A 27 -0.58 0.30 5.51
C ALA A 27 -0.92 -1.04 4.83
N ALA A 28 0.09 -1.90 4.64
CA ALA A 28 -0.11 -3.25 4.11
C ALA A 28 -1.01 -4.10 5.02
N LEU A 29 -0.76 -4.06 6.34
CA LEU A 29 -1.56 -4.79 7.32
C LEU A 29 -3.03 -4.36 7.27
N LYS A 30 -3.33 -3.06 7.35
CA LYS A 30 -4.71 -2.56 7.36
C LYS A 30 -5.45 -2.88 6.07
N MET A 31 -4.80 -2.75 4.91
CA MET A 31 -5.40 -3.10 3.62
C MET A 31 -5.72 -4.60 3.53
N ARG A 32 -4.87 -5.46 4.09
CA ARG A 32 -5.10 -6.90 4.13
C ARG A 32 -6.25 -7.28 5.06
N GLU A 33 -6.29 -6.69 6.25
CA GLU A 33 -7.34 -6.97 7.24
C GLU A 33 -8.71 -6.45 6.79
N ALA A 34 -8.79 -5.16 6.41
CA ALA A 34 -10.07 -4.52 6.09
C ALA A 34 -10.62 -4.93 4.73
N ALA A 35 -9.77 -4.98 3.70
CA ALA A 35 -10.21 -5.16 2.31
C ALA A 35 -9.86 -6.54 1.70
N GLY A 36 -9.16 -7.41 2.45
CA GLY A 36 -8.67 -8.69 1.94
C GLY A 36 -7.74 -8.52 0.73
N ALA A 37 -7.11 -7.35 0.56
CA ALA A 37 -6.27 -7.07 -0.59
C ALA A 37 -4.94 -7.83 -0.52
N TRP A 38 -4.39 -8.17 -1.68
CA TRP A 38 -2.99 -8.62 -1.73
C TRP A 38 -2.10 -7.41 -1.49
N THR A 39 -1.25 -7.52 -0.48
CA THR A 39 -0.41 -6.40 -0.02
C THR A 39 0.99 -6.87 0.27
N GLU A 40 1.97 -6.07 -0.11
CA GLU A 40 3.36 -6.21 0.29
C GLU A 40 3.88 -4.89 0.87
N ALA A 41 4.95 -4.95 1.66
CA ALA A 41 5.64 -3.76 2.14
C ALA A 41 7.14 -3.98 2.15
N TYR A 42 7.91 -3.00 1.66
CA TYR A 42 9.36 -3.10 1.57
C TYR A 42 10.05 -1.79 1.96
N PRO A 43 11.28 -1.87 2.50
CA PRO A 43 12.21 -0.75 2.39
C PRO A 43 12.36 -0.38 0.91
N VAL A 44 12.29 0.91 0.57
CA VAL A 44 12.24 1.34 -0.84
C VAL A 44 13.42 0.87 -1.69
N MET A 45 14.61 0.73 -1.09
CA MET A 45 15.79 0.23 -1.80
C MET A 45 15.71 -1.28 -2.10
N GLU A 46 15.02 -2.05 -1.26
CA GLU A 46 14.84 -3.49 -1.43
C GLU A 46 13.84 -3.84 -2.53
N TYR A 47 12.97 -2.89 -2.89
CA TYR A 47 11.94 -3.12 -3.90
C TYR A 47 12.53 -3.50 -5.28
N ARG A 48 13.72 -2.99 -5.62
CA ARG A 48 14.43 -3.36 -6.85
C ARG A 48 15.05 -4.75 -6.81
N HIS A 49 15.26 -5.31 -5.63
CA HIS A 49 15.96 -6.58 -5.45
C HIS A 49 15.06 -7.79 -5.64
N GLY A 50 14.09 -7.70 -6.57
CA GLY A 50 13.12 -8.75 -6.89
C GLY A 50 11.67 -8.28 -6.88
N PRO A 51 11.16 -7.61 -5.82
CA PRO A 51 9.74 -7.27 -5.72
C PRO A 51 9.17 -6.48 -6.91
N ILE A 52 9.97 -5.61 -7.54
CA ILE A 52 9.54 -4.87 -8.73
C ILE A 52 9.12 -5.79 -9.89
N SER A 53 9.65 -7.02 -9.97
CA SER A 53 9.30 -8.01 -11.00
C SER A 53 7.84 -8.47 -10.97
N VAL A 54 7.15 -8.28 -9.85
CA VAL A 54 5.71 -8.52 -9.72
C VAL A 54 4.91 -7.21 -9.80
N THR A 55 5.47 -6.16 -10.40
CA THR A 55 4.70 -4.95 -10.73
C THR A 55 4.19 -5.08 -12.15
N ALA A 56 2.96 -4.65 -12.40
CA ALA A 56 2.24 -4.87 -13.66
C ALA A 56 1.04 -3.90 -13.76
N PRO A 57 0.36 -3.80 -14.91
CA PRO A 57 -0.92 -3.11 -15.00
C PRO A 57 -1.92 -3.60 -13.95
N GLY A 58 -2.67 -2.66 -13.34
CA GLY A 58 -3.60 -2.96 -12.24
C GLY A 58 -2.94 -3.13 -10.87
N ARG A 59 -1.63 -2.87 -10.74
CA ARG A 59 -0.89 -2.92 -9.47
C ARG A 59 -0.40 -1.53 -9.07
N VAL A 60 -0.42 -1.25 -7.77
CA VAL A 60 -0.04 0.05 -7.21
C VAL A 60 1.19 -0.09 -6.33
N ALA A 61 2.23 0.69 -6.61
CA ALA A 61 3.31 0.96 -5.68
C ALA A 61 3.05 2.30 -4.97
N TRP A 62 3.03 2.31 -3.64
CA TRP A 62 2.71 3.49 -2.84
C TRP A 62 3.91 3.92 -2.00
N TRP A 63 4.40 5.14 -2.23
CA TRP A 63 5.56 5.70 -1.55
C TRP A 63 5.18 6.59 -0.35
N PHE A 64 5.63 6.20 0.84
CA PHE A 64 5.52 6.98 2.07
C PHE A 64 6.72 7.91 2.26
N GLY A 65 6.76 8.98 1.48
CA GLY A 65 7.77 10.04 1.61
C GLY A 65 7.54 11.19 0.64
N ASP A 66 8.46 12.15 0.66
CA ASP A 66 8.48 13.23 -0.33
C ASP A 66 8.82 12.64 -1.72
N PRO A 67 8.03 12.89 -2.78
CA PRO A 67 8.35 12.51 -4.15
C PRO A 67 9.75 12.93 -4.58
N ALA A 68 10.27 14.07 -4.10
CA ALA A 68 11.62 14.53 -4.40
C ALA A 68 12.73 13.65 -3.81
N THR A 69 12.39 12.81 -2.82
CA THR A 69 13.30 11.87 -2.16
C THR A 69 13.15 10.43 -2.65
N LEU A 70 12.22 10.18 -3.56
CA LEU A 70 12.09 8.86 -4.18
C LEU A 70 13.42 8.50 -4.88
N PRO A 71 13.94 7.27 -4.70
CA PRO A 71 15.17 6.86 -5.37
C PRO A 71 15.12 7.10 -6.87
N SER A 72 16.15 7.74 -7.42
CA SER A 72 16.25 8.11 -8.83
C SER A 72 15.95 6.91 -9.75
N GLY A 73 15.21 7.15 -10.83
CA GLY A 73 14.80 6.13 -11.80
C GLY A 73 13.64 5.24 -11.35
N LEU A 74 13.27 5.22 -10.06
CA LEU A 74 12.28 4.25 -9.58
C LEU A 74 10.89 4.49 -10.15
N ALA A 75 10.51 5.76 -10.32
CA ALA A 75 9.23 6.10 -10.93
C ALA A 75 9.12 5.61 -12.38
N ASP A 76 10.19 5.77 -13.16
CA ASP A 76 10.25 5.33 -14.55
C ASP A 76 10.24 3.80 -14.63
N GLU A 77 11.03 3.12 -13.79
CA GLU A 77 11.07 1.66 -13.70
C GLU A 77 9.67 1.09 -13.35
N ILE A 78 8.95 1.70 -12.39
CA ILE A 78 7.57 1.29 -12.08
C ILE A 78 6.64 1.50 -13.28
N ALA A 79 6.76 2.65 -13.96
CA ALA A 79 5.95 2.95 -15.14
C ALA A 79 6.23 1.99 -16.31
N GLU A 80 7.49 1.57 -16.50
CA GLU A 80 7.89 0.58 -17.51
C GLU A 80 7.23 -0.79 -17.28
N THR A 81 6.98 -1.17 -16.03
CA THR A 81 6.20 -2.38 -15.72
C THR A 81 4.71 -2.23 -16.00
N GLY A 82 4.21 -1.01 -16.24
CA GLY A 82 2.79 -0.69 -16.34
C GLY A 82 2.11 -0.50 -14.97
N GLY A 83 2.86 -0.55 -13.88
CA GLY A 83 2.37 -0.26 -12.53
C GLY A 83 2.09 1.22 -12.31
N GLN A 84 1.20 1.51 -11.37
CA GLN A 84 0.91 2.86 -10.92
C GLN A 84 1.76 3.21 -9.70
N LEU A 85 2.55 4.28 -9.77
CA LEU A 85 3.16 4.90 -8.60
C LEU A 85 2.19 5.90 -7.96
N VAL A 86 1.98 5.78 -6.65
CA VAL A 86 1.32 6.80 -5.82
C VAL A 86 2.37 7.40 -4.88
N ALA A 87 2.59 8.70 -4.98
CA ALA A 87 3.49 9.46 -4.10
C ALA A 87 2.84 10.81 -3.78
N LEU A 88 2.18 10.93 -2.62
CA LEU A 88 1.35 12.10 -2.30
C LEU A 88 2.12 13.31 -1.76
N GLY A 89 3.40 13.14 -1.39
CA GLY A 89 4.21 14.21 -0.80
C GLY A 89 3.70 14.70 0.55
N ARG A 90 3.07 13.80 1.31
CA ARG A 90 2.57 14.07 2.66
C ARG A 90 3.53 13.49 3.69
N ASP A 91 3.42 14.00 4.91
CA ASP A 91 3.98 13.30 6.06
C ASP A 91 3.48 11.83 6.07
N PRO A 92 4.34 10.82 6.31
CA PRO A 92 3.94 9.42 6.25
C PRO A 92 2.72 9.08 7.13
N LEU A 93 2.57 9.68 8.32
CA LEU A 93 1.41 9.44 9.17
C LEU A 93 0.13 10.03 8.58
N ALA A 94 0.22 11.21 7.96
CA ALA A 94 -0.92 11.83 7.28
C ALA A 94 -1.31 11.07 6.00
N ASP A 95 -0.33 10.47 5.31
CA ASP A 95 -0.59 9.61 4.15
C ASP A 95 -1.22 8.27 4.55
N LEU A 96 -0.82 7.71 5.71
CA LEU A 96 -1.41 6.48 6.23
C LEU A 96 -2.92 6.61 6.43
N VAL A 97 -3.41 7.78 6.85
CA VAL A 97 -4.85 8.06 6.96
C VAL A 97 -5.55 7.94 5.59
N VAL A 98 -4.88 8.29 4.49
CA VAL A 98 -5.42 8.10 3.14
C VAL A 98 -5.53 6.61 2.82
N VAL A 99 -4.53 5.81 3.19
CA VAL A 99 -4.58 4.35 3.02
C VAL A 99 -5.66 3.71 3.87
N HIS A 100 -5.88 4.15 5.12
CA HIS A 100 -7.02 3.66 5.92
C HIS A 100 -8.37 3.95 5.26
N ARG A 101 -8.52 5.14 4.67
CA ARG A 101 -9.72 5.50 3.90
C ARG A 101 -9.86 4.66 2.63
N LEU A 102 -8.76 4.37 1.94
CA LEU A 102 -8.74 3.47 0.80
C LEU A 102 -9.15 2.05 1.21
N ALA A 103 -8.60 1.53 2.31
CA ALA A 103 -8.92 0.21 2.83
C ALA A 103 -10.43 0.08 3.12
N SER A 104 -11.01 1.06 3.79
CA SER A 104 -12.46 1.10 4.05
C SER A 104 -13.30 1.20 2.77
N ALA A 105 -12.90 2.04 1.81
CA ALA A 105 -13.59 2.19 0.54
C ALA A 105 -13.52 0.91 -0.31
N LEU A 106 -12.35 0.27 -0.36
CA LEU A 106 -12.13 -0.98 -1.09
C LEU A 106 -12.87 -2.16 -0.44
N ALA A 107 -12.91 -2.23 0.89
CA ALA A 107 -13.73 -3.19 1.62
C ALA A 107 -15.21 -3.04 1.26
N SER A 108 -15.73 -1.80 1.31
CA SER A 108 -17.12 -1.49 0.94
C SER A 108 -17.42 -1.87 -0.52
N ALA A 109 -16.52 -1.54 -1.46
CA ALA A 109 -16.66 -1.90 -2.86
C ALA A 109 -16.67 -3.43 -3.10
N ARG A 110 -16.03 -4.19 -2.22
CA ARG A 110 -15.98 -5.66 -2.25
C ARG A 110 -17.07 -6.33 -1.40
N GLY A 111 -17.96 -5.56 -0.77
CA GLY A 111 -19.00 -6.08 0.12
C GLY A 111 -18.45 -6.71 1.41
N LEU A 112 -17.27 -6.28 1.85
CA LEU A 112 -16.64 -6.70 3.10
C LEU A 112 -16.96 -5.72 4.23
N ASP A 113 -17.04 -6.22 5.46
CA ASP A 113 -17.17 -5.41 6.67
C ASP A 113 -15.77 -5.17 7.28
N PRO A 114 -15.22 -3.94 7.20
CA PRO A 114 -13.92 -3.63 7.76
C PRO A 114 -13.90 -3.57 9.29
N ASP A 115 -15.07 -3.45 9.96
CA ASP A 115 -15.17 -3.47 11.42
C ASP A 115 -15.19 -4.90 11.97
N ASN A 116 -15.63 -5.87 11.15
CA ASN A 116 -15.65 -7.30 11.47
C ASN A 116 -14.91 -8.13 10.40
N PRO A 117 -13.58 -7.97 10.25
CA PRO A 117 -12.82 -8.66 9.23
C PRO A 117 -12.80 -10.17 9.43
N ARG A 118 -12.92 -10.91 8.33
CA ARG A 118 -13.03 -12.38 8.35
C ARG A 118 -11.81 -13.01 9.03
N HIS A 119 -12.08 -13.99 9.91
CA HIS A 119 -11.06 -14.81 10.58
C HIS A 119 -10.11 -14.03 11.51
N LEU A 120 -10.46 -12.79 11.87
CA LEU A 120 -9.73 -12.00 12.85
C LEU A 120 -10.58 -11.79 14.10
N THR A 121 -9.89 -11.61 15.22
CA THR A 121 -10.49 -11.20 16.49
C THR A 121 -9.77 -9.96 16.97
N ARG A 122 -10.43 -9.13 17.76
CA ARG A 122 -9.85 -7.89 18.28
C ARG A 122 -8.55 -8.13 19.07
N SER A 123 -8.47 -9.25 19.77
CA SER A 123 -7.30 -9.66 20.54
C SER A 123 -7.10 -11.17 20.40
N VAL A 124 -5.87 -11.59 20.13
CA VAL A 124 -5.50 -13.00 20.08
C VAL A 124 -5.31 -13.50 21.52
N ILE A 125 -6.15 -14.45 21.96
CA ILE A 125 -6.05 -15.09 23.28
C ILE A 125 -5.69 -16.56 23.03
N LEU A 126 -4.55 -16.98 23.58
CA LEU A 126 -4.08 -18.37 23.52
C LEU A 126 -4.58 -19.11 24.76
N ALA A 127 -5.08 -20.33 24.55
CA ALA A 127 -5.50 -21.23 25.63
C ALA A 127 -4.31 -21.86 26.35
#